data_AF-A0A7X8QDI3-F1
#
_entry.id   AF-A0A7X8QDI3-F1
#
_cell.length_a   1.000
_cell.length_b   1.000
_cell.length_c   1.000
_cell.angle_alpha   90.00
_cell.angle_beta   90.00
_cell.angle_gamma   90.00
#
_symmetry.space_group_name_H-M   'P 1'
#
loop_
_entity.id
_entity.type
_entity.pdbx_description
1 polymer ?
#
loop_
_entity_poly.entity_id
_entity_poly.type
_entity_poly.pdbx_seq_one_letter_code
_entity_poly.pdbx_strand_id
1 'polypeptide(L)'
;MRTALWIIINIAVLTVFACLIFLVIKALKTYIRSKKIKKEKVKTANILGEVLKSQRIECKMTREFVAEAIGVSRQAVSTWKSDATDPSTTNLIAVAKLFNLSPEELLKETRKQSEE
;
A
#
# COMPACT_ATOMS: atom_id res chain seq x y z
N MET A 1 -11.08 -19.21 -55.85
CA MET A 1 -12.14 -19.34 -54.82
C MET A 1 -11.70 -20.16 -53.62
N ARG A 2 -11.22 -21.41 -53.78
CA ARG A 2 -10.78 -22.28 -52.67
C ARG A 2 -9.71 -21.68 -51.74
N THR A 3 -8.68 -21.05 -52.30
CA THR A 3 -7.57 -20.43 -51.53
C THR A 3 -8.01 -19.18 -50.77
N ALA A 4 -8.89 -18.37 -51.35
CA ALA A 4 -9.45 -17.19 -50.69
C ALA A 4 -10.24 -17.55 -49.42
N LEU A 5 -10.97 -18.66 -49.44
CA LEU A 5 -11.72 -19.14 -48.28
C LEU A 5 -10.80 -19.57 -47.12
N TRP A 6 -9.69 -20.24 -47.44
CA TRP A 6 -8.67 -20.62 -46.45
C TRP A 6 -8.01 -19.40 -45.79
N ILE A 7 -7.76 -18.33 -46.54
CA ILE A 7 -7.16 -17.09 -46.01
C ILE A 7 -8.10 -16.43 -44.99
N ILE A 8 -9.39 -16.35 -45.31
CA ILE A 8 -10.39 -15.73 -44.42
C ILE A 8 -10.50 -16.50 -43.09
N ILE A 9 -10.51 -17.84 -43.14
CA ILE A 9 -10.54 -18.69 -41.95
C ILE A 9 -9.30 -18.47 -41.08
N ASN A 10 -8.10 -18.41 -41.68
CA ASN A 10 -6.87 -18.16 -40.93
C ASN A 10 -6.86 -16.79 -40.26
N ILE A 11 -7.36 -15.74 -40.93
CA ILE A 11 -7.47 -14.41 -40.34
C ILE A 11 -8.44 -14.42 -39.15
N ALA A 12 -9.58 -15.09 -39.27
CA ALA A 12 -10.53 -15.22 -38.17
C ALA A 12 -9.89 -15.94 -36.97
N VAL A 13 -9.17 -17.04 -37.22
CA VAL A 13 -8.45 -17.80 -36.17
C VAL A 13 -7.36 -16.96 -35.52
N LEU A 14 -6.56 -16.24 -36.30
CA LEU A 14 -5.52 -15.33 -35.79
C LEU A 14 -6.12 -14.20 -34.95
N THR A 15 -7.27 -13.66 -35.33
CA THR A 15 -7.97 -12.60 -34.59
C THR A 15 -8.41 -13.11 -33.23
N VAL A 16 -9.02 -14.30 -33.18
CA VAL A 16 -9.42 -14.94 -31.91
C VAL A 16 -8.20 -15.22 -31.04
N PHE A 17 -7.11 -15.74 -31.63
CA PHE A 17 -5.87 -16.02 -30.90
C PHE A 17 -5.23 -14.75 -30.32
N ALA A 18 -5.20 -13.66 -31.10
CA ALA A 18 -4.73 -12.37 -30.63
C ALA A 18 -5.59 -11.81 -29.49
N CYS A 19 -6.92 -11.95 -29.57
CA CYS A 19 -7.83 -11.59 -28.47
C CYS A 19 -7.51 -12.39 -27.20
N LEU A 20 -7.28 -13.70 -27.30
CA LEU A 20 -6.91 -14.53 -26.15
C LEU A 20 -5.59 -14.07 -25.52
N ILE A 21 -4.56 -13.82 -26.33
CA ILE A 21 -3.27 -13.31 -25.86
C ILE A 21 -3.44 -11.97 -25.14
N PHE A 22 -4.21 -11.05 -25.74
CA PHE A 22 -4.48 -9.75 -25.15
C PHE A 22 -5.16 -9.86 -23.77
N LEU A 23 -6.14 -10.76 -23.61
CA LEU A 23 -6.81 -11.00 -22.34
C LEU A 23 -5.85 -11.53 -21.27
N VAL A 24 -4.95 -12.45 -21.64
CA VAL A 24 -3.92 -13.01 -20.75
C VAL A 24 -2.96 -11.91 -20.27
N ILE A 25 -2.45 -11.07 -21.18
CA ILE A 25 -1.56 -9.94 -20.83
C ILE A 25 -2.27 -8.96 -19.88
N LYS A 26 -3.53 -8.61 -20.16
CA LYS A 26 -4.33 -7.73 -19.32
C LYS A 26 -4.55 -8.32 -17.92
N ALA A 27 -4.80 -9.62 -17.83
CA ALA A 27 -4.95 -10.34 -16.57
C ALA A 27 -3.64 -10.37 -15.76
N LEU A 28 -2.51 -10.70 -16.40
CA LEU A 28 -1.18 -10.69 -15.79
C LEU A 28 -0.80 -9.30 -15.26
N LYS A 29 -1.01 -8.24 -16.06
CA LYS A 29 -0.75 -6.86 -15.64
C LYS A 29 -1.56 -6.49 -14.40
N THR A 30 -2.81 -6.91 -14.34
CA THR A 30 -3.70 -6.66 -13.19
C THR A 30 -3.26 -7.44 -11.96
N TYR A 31 -2.88 -8.71 -12.13
CA TYR A 31 -2.40 -9.58 -11.07
C TYR A 31 -1.10 -9.04 -10.43
N ILE A 32 -0.11 -8.67 -11.25
CA ILE A 32 1.19 -8.14 -10.79
C ILE A 32 1.00 -6.79 -10.09
N ARG A 33 0.16 -5.90 -10.65
CA ARG A 33 -0.12 -4.58 -10.07
C ARG A 33 -0.80 -4.68 -8.71
N SER A 34 -1.76 -5.61 -8.56
CA SER A 34 -2.46 -5.83 -7.29
C SER A 34 -1.54 -6.34 -6.17
N LYS A 35 -0.57 -7.21 -6.51
CA LYS A 35 0.42 -7.69 -5.53
C LYS A 35 1.47 -6.64 -5.15
N LYS A 36 1.97 -5.84 -6.10
CA LYS A 36 2.97 -4.80 -5.81
C LYS A 36 2.42 -3.71 -4.87
N ILE A 37 1.20 -3.26 -5.12
CA ILE A 37 0.55 -2.22 -4.31
C ILE A 37 0.38 -2.68 -2.85
N LYS A 38 0.02 -3.95 -2.62
CA LYS A 38 -0.09 -4.48 -1.26
C LYS A 38 1.29 -4.60 -0.58
N LYS A 39 2.33 -5.09 -1.27
CA LYS A 39 3.66 -5.22 -0.65
C LYS A 39 4.32 -3.88 -0.31
N GLU A 40 4.19 -2.88 -1.18
CA GLU A 40 4.78 -1.55 -0.95
C GLU A 40 4.09 -0.85 0.22
N LYS A 41 2.75 -0.88 0.27
CA LYS A 41 1.98 -0.35 1.40
C LYS A 41 2.23 -1.08 2.72
N VAL A 42 2.28 -2.41 2.69
CA VAL A 42 2.50 -3.24 3.89
C VAL A 42 3.89 -3.01 4.49
N LYS A 43 4.92 -2.78 3.66
CA LYS A 43 6.25 -2.41 4.15
C LYS A 43 6.25 -1.05 4.83
N THR A 44 5.66 -0.03 4.23
CA THR A 44 5.63 1.31 4.84
C THR A 44 4.79 1.35 6.13
N ALA A 45 3.68 0.59 6.17
CA ALA A 45 2.82 0.51 7.36
C ALA A 45 3.51 -0.18 8.54
N ASN A 46 4.25 -1.28 8.30
CA ASN A 46 4.94 -2.03 9.37
C ASN A 46 5.89 -1.14 10.15
N ILE A 47 6.52 -0.24 9.43
CA ILE A 47 7.57 0.58 9.99
C ILE A 47 7.00 1.82 10.68
N LEU A 48 5.90 2.37 10.17
CA LEU A 48 5.17 3.40 10.89
C LEU A 48 4.65 2.87 12.24
N GLY A 49 4.15 1.63 12.27
CA GLY A 49 3.72 0.95 13.49
C GLY A 49 4.84 0.73 14.50
N GLU A 50 6.06 0.42 14.03
CA GLU A 50 7.27 0.29 14.84
C GLU A 50 7.73 1.64 15.41
N VAL A 51 7.80 2.69 14.58
CA VAL A 51 8.14 4.06 15.03
C VAL A 51 7.16 4.55 16.09
N LEU A 52 5.85 4.37 15.88
CA LEU A 52 4.84 4.70 16.89
C LEU A 52 5.03 3.90 18.18
N LYS A 53 5.45 2.64 18.08
CA LYS A 53 5.69 1.79 19.25
C LYS A 53 6.91 2.26 20.04
N SER A 54 8.02 2.59 19.36
CA SER A 54 9.24 3.10 19.98
C SER A 54 9.00 4.44 20.65
N GLN A 55 8.38 5.39 19.94
CA GLN A 55 8.03 6.70 20.49
C GLN A 55 7.06 6.60 21.68
N ARG A 56 6.10 5.67 21.64
CA ARG A 56 5.20 5.43 22.78
C ARG A 56 5.95 4.92 24.01
N ILE A 57 6.98 4.09 23.83
CA ILE A 57 7.80 3.57 24.93
C ILE A 57 8.68 4.67 25.50
N GLU A 58 9.32 5.48 24.64
CA GLU A 58 10.15 6.62 25.05
C GLU A 58 9.33 7.68 25.80
N CYS A 59 8.14 8.01 25.29
CA CYS A 59 7.24 8.98 25.91
C CYS A 59 6.34 8.40 27.02
N LYS A 60 6.43 7.10 27.35
CA LYS A 60 5.57 6.40 28.33
C LYS A 60 4.06 6.61 28.13
N MET A 61 3.60 6.72 26.89
CA MET A 61 2.19 7.01 26.59
C MET A 61 1.35 5.73 26.37
N THR A 62 0.05 5.81 26.61
CA THR A 62 -0.90 4.72 26.27
C THR A 62 -1.51 4.95 24.88
N ARG A 63 -2.11 3.91 24.29
CA ARG A 63 -2.74 4.04 22.95
C ARG A 63 -3.94 4.98 23.00
N GLU A 64 -4.60 4.98 24.14
CA GLU A 64 -5.74 5.80 24.53
C GLU A 64 -5.32 7.26 24.60
N PHE A 65 -4.20 7.56 25.27
CA PHE A 65 -3.65 8.91 25.37
C PHE A 65 -3.26 9.47 23.99
N VAL A 66 -2.59 8.66 23.16
CA VAL A 66 -2.25 9.08 21.80
C VAL A 66 -3.53 9.39 21.03
N ALA A 67 -4.49 8.47 21.00
CA ALA A 67 -5.76 8.66 20.29
C ALA A 67 -6.50 9.94 20.71
N GLU A 68 -6.56 10.22 22.01
CA GLU A 68 -7.14 11.42 22.57
C GLU A 68 -6.38 12.69 22.14
N ALA A 69 -5.05 12.68 22.22
CA ALA A 69 -4.21 13.83 21.88
C ALA A 69 -4.27 14.23 20.39
N ILE A 70 -4.46 13.25 19.49
CA ILE A 70 -4.66 13.50 18.05
C ILE A 70 -6.13 13.56 17.61
N GLY A 71 -7.09 13.37 18.52
CA GLY A 71 -8.51 13.48 18.22
C GLY A 71 -9.07 12.38 17.32
N VAL A 72 -8.52 11.16 17.41
CA VAL A 72 -8.98 10.00 16.63
C VAL A 72 -9.43 8.86 17.55
N SER A 73 -10.13 7.87 16.99
CA SER A 73 -10.54 6.71 17.79
C SER A 73 -9.33 5.84 18.16
N ARG A 74 -9.38 5.24 19.35
CA ARG A 74 -8.40 4.22 19.78
C ARG A 74 -8.27 3.08 18.75
N GLN A 75 -9.39 2.72 18.11
CA GLN A 75 -9.44 1.73 17.04
C GLN A 75 -8.54 2.14 15.87
N ALA A 76 -8.58 3.41 15.46
CA ALA A 76 -7.77 3.95 14.37
C ALA A 76 -6.27 3.81 14.67
N VAL A 77 -5.83 4.22 15.87
CA VAL A 77 -4.44 4.07 16.31
C VAL A 77 -4.02 2.60 16.37
N SER A 78 -4.92 1.70 16.78
CA SER A 78 -4.65 0.26 16.76
C SER A 78 -4.50 -0.29 15.35
N THR A 79 -5.33 0.15 14.40
CA THR A 79 -5.24 -0.29 12.99
C THR A 79 -4.00 0.24 12.28
N TRP A 80 -3.52 1.44 12.62
CA TRP A 80 -2.28 1.98 12.06
C TRP A 80 -1.05 1.24 12.57
N LYS A 81 -1.07 0.81 13.84
CA LYS A 81 0.00 -0.02 14.40
C LYS A 81 0.02 -1.45 13.84
N SER A 82 -1.10 -1.93 13.31
CA SER A 82 -1.28 -3.33 12.87
C SER A 82 -1.34 -3.47 11.34
N ASP A 83 -0.79 -2.50 10.60
CA ASP A 83 -0.70 -2.49 9.12
C ASP A 83 -2.00 -2.56 8.35
N ALA A 84 -3.13 -2.41 9.04
CA ALA A 84 -4.44 -2.58 8.43
C ALA A 84 -4.84 -1.33 7.62
N THR A 85 -4.33 -0.16 7.99
CA THR A 85 -4.72 1.11 7.36
C THR A 85 -3.64 2.17 7.57
N ASP A 86 -3.36 2.95 6.54
CA ASP A 86 -2.46 4.11 6.65
C ASP A 86 -3.20 5.28 7.32
N PRO A 87 -2.56 6.06 8.20
CA PRO A 87 -3.12 7.32 8.66
C PRO A 87 -3.27 8.29 7.48
N SER A 88 -4.34 9.09 7.50
CA SER A 88 -4.49 10.20 6.54
C SER A 88 -3.34 11.21 6.72
N THR A 89 -3.05 12.02 5.70
CA THR A 89 -2.02 13.07 5.78
C THR A 89 -2.23 13.97 7.01
N THR A 90 -3.48 14.31 7.32
CA THR A 90 -3.84 15.08 8.52
C THR A 90 -3.44 14.35 9.80
N ASN A 91 -3.71 13.06 9.89
CA ASN A 91 -3.39 12.25 11.07
C ASN A 91 -1.87 12.04 11.21
N LEU A 92 -1.16 11.87 10.09
CA LEU A 92 0.30 11.79 10.07
C LEU A 92 0.94 13.07 10.62
N ILE A 93 0.44 14.23 10.19
CA ILE A 93 0.89 15.53 10.69
C ILE A 93 0.58 15.67 12.20
N ALA A 94 -0.60 15.24 12.63
CA ALA A 94 -1.00 15.32 14.03
C ALA A 94 -0.11 14.42 14.92
N VAL A 95 0.21 13.21 14.45
CA VAL A 95 1.15 12.30 15.13
C VAL A 95 2.55 12.89 15.18
N ALA A 96 3.04 13.47 14.08
CA ALA A 96 4.35 14.10 14.04
C ALA A 96 4.45 15.26 15.06
N LYS A 97 3.42 16.10 15.12
CA LYS A 97 3.31 17.17 16.14
C LYS A 97 3.28 16.62 17.57
N LEU A 98 2.58 15.52 17.82
CA LEU A 98 2.49 14.89 19.15
C LEU A 98 3.87 14.41 19.64
N PHE A 99 4.69 13.89 18.73
CA PHE A 99 6.05 13.43 19.03
C PHE A 99 7.12 14.50 18.80
N ASN A 100 6.72 15.74 18.51
CA ASN A 100 7.61 16.87 18.22
C ASN A 100 8.62 16.60 17.08
N LEU A 101 8.19 15.81 16.10
CA LEU A 101 8.94 15.47 14.88
C LEU A 101 8.30 16.15 13.67
N SER A 102 9.08 16.37 12.61
CA SER A 102 8.48 16.69 11.32
C SER A 102 7.85 15.43 10.69
N PRO A 103 6.77 15.56 9.90
CA PRO A 103 6.20 14.43 9.16
C PRO A 103 7.24 13.76 8.24
N GLU A 104 8.19 14.54 7.76
CA GLU A 104 9.30 14.10 6.93
C GLU A 104 10.28 13.23 7.70
N GLU A 105 10.63 13.60 8.94
CA GLU A 105 11.46 12.79 9.83
C GLU A 105 10.77 11.49 10.23
N LEU A 106 9.47 11.55 10.53
CA LEU A 106 8.68 10.35 10.80
C LEU A 106 8.75 9.38 9.61
N LEU A 107 8.58 9.89 8.39
CA LEU A 107 8.70 9.11 7.15
C LEU A 107 10.15 8.64 6.89
N LYS A 108 11.15 9.44 7.24
CA LYS A 108 12.57 9.10 7.06
C LYS A 108 12.99 7.97 8.00
N GLU A 109 12.52 7.99 9.24
CA GLU A 109 12.75 6.91 10.20
C GLU A 109 12.04 5.63 9.73
N THR A 110 10.84 5.77 9.13
CA THR A 110 10.20 4.61 8.48
C THR A 110 10.94 4.06 7.27
N ARG A 111 11.79 4.85 6.61
CA ARG A 111 12.61 4.36 5.50
C ARG A 111 13.85 3.63 6.01
N LYS A 112 14.48 4.18 7.04
CA LYS A 112 15.73 3.67 7.61
C LYS A 112 15.55 2.24 8.17
N GLN A 113 14.46 1.97 8.88
CA GLN A 113 14.16 0.63 9.37
C GLN A 113 13.63 -0.33 8.28
N SER A 114 13.34 0.15 7.05
CA SER A 114 12.95 -0.72 5.92
C SER A 114 14.14 -1.39 5.22
N GLU A 115 15.33 -0.83 5.45
CA GLU A 115 16.60 -1.16 4.80
C GLU A 115 17.52 -1.98 5.71
N GLU A 116 17.18 -2.08 7.01
CA GLU A 116 17.77 -3.02 7.99
C GLU A 116 17.01 -4.35 8.01
#